data_AF-A0A2M7FTX1-F1
#
_entry.id   AF-A0A2M7FTX1-F1
#
_cell.length_a   1.000
_cell.length_b   1.000
_cell.length_c   1.000
_cell.angle_alpha   90.00
_cell.angle_beta   90.00
_cell.angle_gamma   90.00
#
_symmetry.space_group_name_H-M   'P 1'
#
loop_
_entity.id
_entity.type
_entity.pdbx_description
1 polymer ?
#
loop_
_entity_poly.entity_id
_entity_poly.type
_entity_poly.pdbx_seq_one_letter_code
_entity_poly.pdbx_strand_id
1 'polypeptide(L)'
;MFTFAAIPTVPTDVYWRAIDSDSVSSLRSTPSSSIEGGVKVVSGRLKIVNAYGSELLTLPMKVTAQYYNGTSWVTSTTDSLSIPGGLTAIDVPGSTPPLCDVIFVTAPLAVASGVGSFTLTKPTNGRCDADITLSAPSYLPSVTGRATFGIYKSPLIYRRENY
;
A
#
# COMPACT_ATOMS: atom_id res chain seq x y z
N MET A 1 0.33 -18.27 -13.01
CA MET A 1 0.50 -17.37 -11.84
C MET A 1 -0.38 -17.90 -10.73
N PHE A 2 0.15 -18.05 -9.50
CA PHE A 2 -0.65 -18.48 -8.35
C PHE A 2 -1.53 -17.32 -7.85
N THR A 3 -2.79 -17.61 -7.52
CA THR A 3 -3.76 -16.67 -6.96
C THR A 3 -4.58 -17.38 -5.89
N PHE A 4 -4.80 -16.73 -4.75
CA PHE A 4 -5.69 -17.27 -3.73
C PHE A 4 -7.15 -17.21 -4.20
N ALA A 5 -7.91 -18.27 -3.96
CA ALA A 5 -9.35 -18.31 -4.28
C ALA A 5 -10.17 -17.38 -3.36
N ALA A 6 -9.68 -17.11 -2.15
CA ALA A 6 -10.28 -16.15 -1.21
C ALA A 6 -9.20 -15.22 -0.65
N ILE A 7 -9.47 -13.93 -0.60
CA ILE A 7 -8.63 -12.93 0.05
C ILE A 7 -9.47 -12.33 1.18
N PRO A 8 -9.11 -12.53 2.47
CA PRO A 8 -7.81 -12.99 2.97
C PRO A 8 -7.68 -14.52 3.18
N THR A 9 -6.50 -15.08 2.85
CA THR A 9 -6.08 -16.46 3.20
C THR A 9 -4.98 -16.43 4.26
N VAL A 10 -5.02 -17.35 5.23
CA VAL A 10 -4.03 -17.50 6.31
C VAL A 10 -2.65 -17.88 5.74
N PRO A 11 -1.52 -17.33 6.26
CA PRO A 11 -0.18 -17.72 5.85
C PRO A 11 0.05 -19.24 5.88
N THR A 12 0.65 -19.77 4.82
CA THR A 12 0.94 -21.21 4.70
C THR A 12 2.41 -21.41 4.36
N ASP A 13 3.07 -22.34 5.04
CA ASP A 13 4.43 -22.75 4.70
C ASP A 13 4.40 -23.83 3.62
N VAL A 14 5.13 -23.58 2.54
CA VAL A 14 5.28 -24.49 1.40
C VAL A 14 6.73 -24.98 1.36
N TYR A 15 6.89 -26.27 1.09
CA TYR A 15 8.20 -26.92 0.99
C TYR A 15 8.35 -27.54 -0.39
N TRP A 16 9.48 -27.29 -1.04
CA TRP A 16 9.85 -27.97 -2.28
C TRP A 16 10.61 -29.23 -1.89
N ARG A 17 10.16 -30.38 -2.37
CA ARG A 17 10.80 -31.67 -2.10
C ARG A 17 11.38 -32.20 -3.40
N ALA A 18 12.63 -32.67 -3.32
CA ALA A 18 13.17 -33.50 -4.39
C ALA A 18 12.65 -34.92 -4.20
N ILE A 19 12.30 -35.56 -5.30
CA ILE A 19 12.06 -37.00 -5.40
C ILE A 19 12.91 -37.46 -6.56
N ASP A 20 13.78 -38.44 -6.36
CA ASP A 20 14.61 -38.98 -7.42
C ASP A 20 13.89 -40.11 -8.19
N SER A 21 14.61 -40.74 -9.12
CA SER A 21 14.07 -41.80 -9.98
C SER A 21 13.69 -43.09 -9.26
N ASP A 22 14.19 -43.31 -8.04
CA ASP A 22 13.83 -44.50 -7.24
C ASP A 22 12.74 -44.19 -6.18
N SER A 23 12.14 -43.01 -6.27
CA SER A 23 11.08 -42.50 -5.38
C SER A 23 11.55 -42.16 -3.96
N VAL A 24 12.86 -42.04 -3.72
CA VAL A 24 13.36 -41.49 -2.46
C VAL A 24 13.13 -39.98 -2.45
N SER A 25 12.46 -39.51 -1.39
CA SER A 25 12.21 -38.08 -1.18
C SER A 25 13.23 -37.46 -0.23
N SER A 26 13.51 -36.19 -0.45
CA SER A 26 14.28 -35.37 0.47
C SER A 26 13.52 -35.01 1.77
N LEU A 27 12.23 -35.36 1.86
CA LEU A 27 11.46 -35.36 3.10
C LEU A 27 12.03 -36.38 4.10
N ARG A 28 12.50 -35.89 5.24
CA ARG A 28 13.01 -36.74 6.33
C ARG A 28 11.87 -37.21 7.24
N SER A 29 12.10 -38.32 7.95
CA SER A 29 11.13 -38.94 8.87
C SER A 29 10.61 -37.99 9.94
N THR A 30 11.47 -37.09 10.45
CA THR A 30 11.06 -35.92 11.23
C THR A 30 11.03 -34.70 10.30
N PRO A 31 9.85 -34.12 10.00
CA PRO A 31 9.73 -33.02 9.04
C PRO A 31 10.58 -31.78 9.36
N SER A 32 10.88 -31.54 10.64
CA SER A 32 11.75 -30.46 11.10
C SER A 32 13.24 -30.69 10.85
N SER A 33 13.66 -31.93 10.54
CA SER A 33 15.05 -32.26 10.20
C SER A 33 15.34 -32.13 8.71
N SER A 34 14.31 -31.95 7.89
CA SER A 34 14.46 -31.65 6.48
C SER A 34 15.24 -30.35 6.27
N ILE A 35 16.14 -30.37 5.29
CA ILE A 35 17.03 -29.24 4.99
C ILE A 35 16.41 -28.23 4.02
N GLU A 36 15.30 -28.57 3.37
CA GLU A 36 14.65 -27.67 2.43
C GLU A 36 14.05 -26.48 3.19
N GLY A 37 14.42 -25.27 2.76
CA GLY A 37 13.84 -24.04 3.28
C GLY A 37 12.35 -23.97 2.97
N GLY A 38 11.53 -23.75 3.99
CA GLY A 38 10.13 -23.41 3.80
C GLY A 38 9.98 -22.01 3.23
N VAL A 39 9.10 -21.84 2.25
CA VAL A 39 8.65 -20.51 1.81
C VAL A 39 7.28 -20.26 2.42
N LYS A 40 7.17 -19.16 3.16
CA LYS A 40 5.88 -18.70 3.67
C LYS A 40 5.14 -17.96 2.57
N VAL A 41 4.04 -18.53 2.11
CA VAL A 41 3.14 -17.93 1.12
C VAL A 41 2.04 -17.18 1.86
N VAL A 42 1.83 -15.91 1.50
CA VAL A 42 0.89 -15.01 2.19
C VAL A 42 -0.02 -14.31 1.19
N SER A 43 -1.26 -14.02 1.60
CA SER A 43 -2.10 -13.06 0.87
C SER A 43 -1.52 -11.66 1.01
N GLY A 44 -1.14 -11.05 -0.10
CA GLY A 44 -0.58 -9.70 -0.16
C GLY A 44 -1.58 -8.66 -0.68
N ARG A 45 -1.37 -7.39 -0.35
CA ARG A 45 -2.03 -6.23 -0.96
C ARG A 45 -1.15 -4.99 -0.89
N LEU A 46 -1.39 -4.04 -1.79
CA LEU A 46 -0.99 -2.65 -1.61
C LEU A 46 -2.14 -1.87 -0.97
N LYS A 47 -1.84 -1.00 -0.01
CA LYS A 47 -2.82 -0.10 0.59
C LYS A 47 -2.30 1.33 0.55
N ILE A 48 -3.01 2.21 -0.14
CA ILE A 48 -2.78 3.65 -0.04
C ILE A 48 -3.42 4.12 1.27
N VAL A 49 -2.64 4.83 2.08
CA VAL A 49 -3.11 5.37 3.37
C VAL A 49 -3.79 6.71 3.12
N ASN A 50 -4.94 6.92 3.75
CA ASN A 50 -5.61 8.21 3.70
C ASN A 50 -4.71 9.31 4.28
N ALA A 51 -4.73 10.49 3.67
CA ALA A 51 -3.92 11.62 4.08
C ALA A 51 -4.75 12.90 4.09
N TYR A 52 -4.42 13.78 5.03
CA TYR A 52 -5.10 15.05 5.24
C TYR A 52 -4.06 16.17 5.25
N GLY A 53 -4.34 17.28 4.58
CA GLY A 53 -3.42 18.42 4.51
C GLY A 53 -4.12 19.74 4.21
N SER A 54 -3.34 20.82 4.20
CA SER A 54 -3.83 22.12 3.73
C SER A 54 -3.89 22.14 2.21
N GLU A 55 -4.94 22.78 1.70
CA GLU A 55 -5.11 23.18 0.30
C GLU A 55 -4.02 24.13 -0.24
N LEU A 56 -3.16 24.65 0.64
CA LEU A 56 -2.06 25.56 0.28
C LEU A 56 -0.73 24.83 0.09
N LEU A 57 -0.62 23.56 0.48
CA LEU A 57 0.63 22.79 0.50
C LEU A 57 0.52 21.49 -0.30
N THR A 58 1.68 20.95 -0.67
CA THR A 58 1.76 19.59 -1.22
C THR A 58 1.39 18.57 -0.15
N LEU A 59 0.79 17.46 -0.57
CA LEU A 59 0.35 16.41 0.34
C LEU A 59 1.17 15.13 0.11
N PRO A 60 2.11 14.79 1.01
CA PRO A 60 2.78 13.50 0.96
C PRO A 60 1.83 12.40 1.39
N MET A 61 1.73 11.35 0.58
CA MET A 61 0.94 10.15 0.82
C MET A 61 1.84 8.92 0.86
N LYS A 62 1.32 7.84 1.45
CA LYS A 62 2.03 6.58 1.60
C LYS A 62 1.23 5.44 1.02
N VAL A 63 1.94 4.52 0.37
CA VAL A 63 1.44 3.19 0.01
C VAL A 63 2.18 2.17 0.86
N THR A 64 1.46 1.18 1.37
CA THR A 64 2.03 0.11 2.18
C THR A 64 1.83 -1.25 1.52
N ALA A 65 2.90 -2.01 1.37
CA ALA A 65 2.82 -3.43 1.02
C ALA A 65 2.48 -4.19 2.30
N GLN A 66 1.31 -4.83 2.30
CA GLN A 66 0.77 -5.53 3.46
C GLN A 66 0.56 -7.00 3.14
N TYR A 67 0.69 -7.84 4.16
CA TYR A 67 0.27 -9.23 4.11
C TYR A 67 -0.76 -9.52 5.20
N TYR A 68 -1.62 -10.50 4.96
CA TYR A 68 -2.55 -10.97 5.99
C TYR A 68 -1.85 -11.96 6.92
N ASN A 69 -1.82 -11.68 8.22
CA ASN A 69 -1.15 -12.54 9.21
C ASN A 69 -2.06 -13.64 9.79
N GLY A 70 -3.28 -13.81 9.28
CA GLY A 70 -4.30 -14.71 9.83
C GLY A 70 -5.35 -14.00 10.69
N THR A 71 -5.12 -12.74 11.07
CA THR A 71 -6.09 -11.92 11.84
C THR A 71 -6.30 -10.56 11.20
N SER A 72 -5.21 -9.90 10.81
CA SER A 72 -5.23 -8.55 10.26
C SER A 72 -4.19 -8.38 9.15
N TRP A 73 -4.33 -7.29 8.42
CA TRP A 73 -3.35 -6.87 7.44
C TRP A 73 -2.23 -6.09 8.13
N VAL A 74 -1.00 -6.55 7.98
CA VAL A 74 0.19 -5.96 8.59
C VAL A 74 1.20 -5.58 7.52
N THR A 75 1.96 -4.51 7.74
CA THR A 75 2.98 -4.05 6.79
C THR A 75 4.14 -5.04 6.74
N SER A 76 4.59 -5.36 5.53
CA SER A 76 5.74 -6.24 5.31
C SER A 76 7.06 -5.47 5.51
N THR A 77 7.67 -5.57 6.70
CA THR A 77 8.93 -4.86 7.01
C THR A 77 10.14 -5.40 6.26
N THR A 78 10.02 -6.57 5.63
CA THR A 78 11.09 -7.21 4.84
C THR A 78 10.95 -6.98 3.34
N ASP A 79 9.83 -6.41 2.88
CA ASP A 79 9.62 -6.14 1.46
C ASP A 79 10.33 -4.85 1.05
N SER A 80 11.30 -4.98 0.15
CA SER A 80 11.97 -3.84 -0.49
C SER A 80 11.95 -3.93 -2.03
N LEU A 81 11.10 -4.80 -2.58
CA LEU A 81 11.10 -5.16 -4.00
C LEU A 81 9.76 -4.91 -4.68
N SER A 82 8.65 -4.89 -3.94
CA SER A 82 7.34 -4.61 -4.53
C SER A 82 7.30 -3.19 -5.12
N ILE A 83 6.97 -3.09 -6.40
CA ILE A 83 6.83 -1.82 -7.11
C ILE A 83 5.35 -1.50 -7.25
N PRO A 84 4.82 -0.46 -6.58
CA PRO A 84 3.49 0.06 -6.85
C PRO A 84 3.44 0.57 -8.30
N GLY A 85 2.41 0.21 -9.08
CA GLY A 85 2.29 0.71 -10.44
C GLY A 85 1.77 2.14 -10.50
N GLY A 86 1.36 2.56 -11.71
CA GLY A 86 0.90 3.93 -11.97
C GLY A 86 -0.27 4.36 -11.10
N LEU A 87 -0.27 5.62 -10.67
CA LEU A 87 -1.32 6.21 -9.85
C LEU A 87 -2.38 6.91 -10.71
N THR A 88 -3.62 6.89 -10.24
CA THR A 88 -4.70 7.73 -10.78
C THR A 88 -5.43 8.40 -9.63
N ALA A 89 -5.81 9.66 -9.82
CA ALA A 89 -6.65 10.41 -8.90
C ALA A 89 -8.01 10.61 -9.56
N ILE A 90 -9.08 10.35 -8.81
CA ILE A 90 -10.46 10.56 -9.26
C ILE A 90 -11.17 11.39 -8.19
N ASP A 91 -11.98 12.35 -8.63
CA ASP A 91 -12.83 13.11 -7.73
C ASP A 91 -13.78 12.20 -6.96
N VAL A 92 -13.95 12.52 -5.67
CA VAL A 92 -14.93 11.82 -4.85
C VAL A 92 -16.34 12.21 -5.32
N PRO A 93 -17.19 11.25 -5.74
CA PRO A 93 -18.55 11.56 -6.14
C PRO A 93 -19.32 12.24 -5.00
N GLY A 94 -19.89 13.42 -5.28
CA GLY A 94 -20.65 14.20 -4.31
C GLY A 94 -19.82 15.08 -3.37
N SER A 95 -18.50 15.21 -3.57
CA SER A 95 -17.70 16.21 -2.85
C SER A 95 -18.01 17.63 -3.33
N THR A 96 -17.98 18.60 -2.40
CA THR A 96 -18.10 20.03 -2.71
C THR A 96 -16.86 20.77 -2.20
N PRO A 97 -16.12 21.49 -3.07
CA PRO A 97 -16.32 21.64 -4.51
C PRO A 97 -16.10 20.33 -5.30
N PRO A 98 -16.78 20.16 -6.45
CA PRO A 98 -16.45 19.13 -7.42
C PRO A 98 -15.16 19.57 -8.11
N LEU A 99 -14.24 18.64 -8.39
CA LEU A 99 -12.91 18.87 -8.99
C LEU A 99 -11.79 19.20 -7.98
N CYS A 100 -11.11 18.13 -7.56
CA CYS A 100 -9.82 18.13 -6.88
C CYS A 100 -8.71 17.96 -7.92
N ASP A 101 -8.32 19.07 -8.55
CA ASP A 101 -7.25 19.08 -9.54
C ASP A 101 -5.88 18.92 -8.85
N VAL A 102 -5.44 17.67 -8.72
CA VAL A 102 -4.16 17.29 -8.12
C VAL A 102 -3.31 16.53 -9.13
N ILE A 103 -2.01 16.80 -9.12
CA ILE A 103 -1.02 16.16 -9.97
C ILE A 103 -0.02 15.41 -9.07
N PHE A 104 0.45 14.26 -9.54
CA PHE A 104 1.52 13.52 -8.87
C PHE A 104 2.87 14.18 -9.14
N VAL A 105 3.49 14.73 -8.09
CA VAL A 105 4.81 15.37 -8.14
C VAL A 105 5.92 14.31 -8.20
N THR A 106 5.70 13.19 -7.52
CA THR A 106 6.61 12.05 -7.51
C THR A 106 5.84 10.76 -7.77
N ALA A 107 6.43 9.87 -8.57
CA ALA A 107 5.90 8.53 -8.78
C ALA A 107 6.33 7.60 -7.63
N PRO A 108 5.51 6.60 -7.28
CA PRO A 108 5.89 5.62 -6.29
C PRO A 108 7.03 4.76 -6.86
N LEU A 109 8.14 4.72 -6.13
CA LEU A 109 9.24 3.78 -6.38
C LEU A 109 8.94 2.45 -5.69
N ALA A 110 9.83 1.48 -5.84
CA ALA A 110 9.81 0.27 -5.03
C ALA A 110 9.64 0.62 -3.54
N VAL A 111 8.78 -0.13 -2.86
CA VAL A 111 8.63 0.03 -1.41
C VAL A 111 9.96 -0.23 -0.72
N ALA A 112 10.21 0.42 0.41
CA ALA A 112 11.33 0.14 1.29
C ALA A 112 10.77 -0.27 2.66
N SER A 113 11.11 -1.48 3.13
CA SER A 113 10.50 -2.05 4.35
C SER A 113 8.96 -2.00 4.33
N GLY A 114 8.38 -2.26 3.15
CA GLY A 114 6.94 -2.30 2.90
C GLY A 114 6.29 -0.93 2.79
N VAL A 115 7.04 0.17 2.74
CA VAL A 115 6.51 1.53 2.62
C VAL A 115 7.03 2.21 1.37
N GLY A 116 6.11 2.65 0.51
CA GLY A 116 6.37 3.59 -0.58
C GLY A 116 5.72 4.95 -0.28
N SER A 117 6.21 6.00 -0.92
CA SER A 117 5.67 7.35 -0.79
C SER A 117 5.54 8.02 -2.14
N PHE A 118 4.53 8.88 -2.26
CA PHE A 118 4.33 9.77 -3.39
C PHE A 118 3.75 11.09 -2.88
N THR A 119 3.85 12.15 -3.67
CA THR A 119 3.38 13.48 -3.27
C THR A 119 2.41 14.03 -4.28
N LEU A 120 1.30 14.57 -3.80
CA LEU A 120 0.34 15.33 -4.60
C LEU A 120 0.67 16.83 -4.56
N THR A 121 0.41 17.52 -5.66
CA THR A 121 0.38 18.99 -5.66
C THR A 121 -0.72 19.50 -4.75
N LYS A 122 -0.60 20.77 -4.35
CA LYS A 122 -1.75 21.47 -3.79
C LYS A 122 -2.87 21.56 -4.85
N PRO A 123 -4.15 21.48 -4.45
CA PRO A 123 -5.25 21.73 -5.37
C PRO A 123 -5.34 23.20 -5.78
N THR A 124 -5.95 23.46 -6.94
CA THR A 124 -6.22 24.82 -7.44
C THR A 124 -7.53 25.39 -6.90
N ASN A 125 -8.51 24.53 -6.60
CA ASN A 125 -9.86 24.91 -6.19
C ASN A 125 -10.06 25.01 -4.66
N GLY A 126 -8.96 25.09 -3.90
CA GLY A 126 -9.01 25.14 -2.44
C GLY A 126 -9.32 23.78 -1.82
N ARG A 127 -10.28 23.73 -0.87
CA ARG A 127 -10.68 22.49 -0.19
C ARG A 127 -11.18 21.47 -1.22
N CYS A 128 -10.71 20.22 -1.16
CA CYS A 128 -11.23 19.14 -2.01
C CYS A 128 -10.85 17.75 -1.49
N ASP A 129 -11.47 16.71 -2.06
CA ASP A 129 -11.20 15.31 -1.76
C ASP A 129 -10.95 14.54 -3.07
N ALA A 130 -9.91 13.70 -3.11
CA ALA A 130 -9.60 12.84 -4.24
C ALA A 130 -9.37 11.38 -3.78
N ASP A 131 -9.99 10.43 -4.45
CA ASP A 131 -9.71 9.01 -4.30
C ASP A 131 -8.53 8.63 -5.20
N ILE A 132 -7.47 8.12 -4.57
CA ILE A 132 -6.24 7.70 -5.23
C ILE A 132 -6.25 6.19 -5.39
N THR A 133 -6.14 5.73 -6.62
CA THR A 133 -5.97 4.31 -6.95
C THR A 133 -4.61 4.08 -7.61
N LEU A 134 -4.15 2.84 -7.61
CA LEU A 134 -2.92 2.45 -8.32
C LEU A 134 -3.18 1.21 -9.16
N SER A 135 -2.50 1.13 -10.30
CA SER A 135 -2.37 -0.10 -11.09
C SER A 135 -1.50 -1.09 -10.32
N ALA A 136 -2.07 -2.21 -9.91
CA ALA A 136 -1.38 -3.18 -9.07
C ALA A 136 -1.08 -4.46 -9.88
N PRO A 137 0.07 -5.11 -9.65
CA PRO A 137 0.27 -6.49 -10.10
C PRO A 137 -0.85 -7.38 -9.56
N SER A 138 -1.29 -8.36 -10.33
CA SER A 138 -2.42 -9.23 -9.95
C SER A 138 -2.16 -10.08 -8.69
N TYR A 139 -0.88 -10.31 -8.34
CA TYR A 139 -0.49 -11.00 -7.11
C TYR A 139 -0.45 -10.07 -5.88
N LEU A 140 -0.58 -8.76 -6.08
CA LEU A 140 -0.52 -7.75 -5.03
C LEU A 140 -1.61 -6.68 -5.27
N PRO A 141 -2.90 -7.04 -5.17
CA PRO A 141 -4.01 -6.14 -5.44
C PRO A 141 -3.96 -4.88 -4.58
N SER A 142 -4.52 -3.78 -5.07
CA SER A 142 -4.51 -2.50 -4.37
C SER A 142 -5.84 -2.13 -3.71
N VAL A 143 -5.74 -1.36 -2.63
CA VAL A 143 -6.84 -0.67 -1.97
C VAL A 143 -6.67 0.84 -2.12
N THR A 144 -7.72 1.49 -2.61
CA THR A 144 -7.86 2.95 -2.76
C THR A 144 -7.63 3.67 -1.43
N GLY A 145 -6.95 4.82 -1.48
CA GLY A 145 -6.81 5.72 -0.34
C GLY A 145 -7.32 7.11 -0.71
N ARG A 146 -7.73 7.89 0.29
CA ARG A 146 -8.30 9.23 0.09
C ARG A 146 -7.32 10.33 0.47
N ALA A 147 -7.14 11.29 -0.41
CA ALA A 147 -6.49 12.57 -0.15
C ALA A 147 -7.55 13.62 0.17
N THR A 148 -7.39 14.33 1.27
CA THR A 148 -8.33 15.36 1.71
C THR A 148 -7.58 16.66 2.02
N PHE A 149 -7.97 17.75 1.36
CA PHE A 149 -7.36 19.06 1.50
C PHE A 149 -8.31 20.04 2.18
N GLY A 150 -7.79 20.87 3.09
CA GLY A 150 -8.47 22.08 3.58
C GLY A 150 -9.59 21.86 4.62
N ILE A 151 -9.70 20.68 5.24
CA ILE A 151 -10.64 20.46 6.36
C ILE A 151 -10.13 21.08 7.67
N TYR A 152 -8.83 20.95 7.93
CA TYR A 152 -8.22 21.44 9.16
C TYR A 152 -7.55 22.80 8.93
N LYS A 153 -8.20 23.87 9.39
CA LYS A 153 -7.59 25.20 9.43
C LYS A 153 -6.74 25.31 10.70
N SER A 154 -5.46 25.62 10.57
CA SER A 154 -4.66 26.01 11.73
C SER A 154 -5.28 27.28 12.34
N PRO A 155 -5.42 27.38 13.67
CA PRO A 155 -5.89 28.62 14.29
C PRO A 155 -4.94 29.75 13.90
N LEU A 156 -5.45 30.82 13.30
CA LEU A 156 -4.69 32.06 13.15
C LEU A 156 -4.43 32.61 14.56
N ILE A 157 -3.22 32.41 15.09
CA ILE A 157 -2.75 33.16 16.24
C ILE A 157 -2.35 34.54 15.72
N TYR A 158 -3.31 35.46 15.69
CA TYR A 158 -3.08 36.87 15.38
C TYR A 158 -2.22 37.47 16.50
N ARG A 159 -0.95 37.81 16.21
CA ARG A 159 -0.19 38.77 17.04
C ARG A 159 -0.33 40.13 16.37
N ARG A 160 -1.25 40.95 16.87
CA ARG A 160 -1.29 42.37 16.54
C ARG A 160 -0.21 43.05 17.40
N GLU A 161 0.84 43.55 16.77
CA GLU A 161 1.65 44.59 17.40
C GLU A 161 0.80 45.87 17.39
N ASN A 162 0.39 46.29 18.58
CA ASN A 162 -0.08 47.64 18.82
C ASN A 162 1.16 48.43 19.25
N TYR A 163 1.33 49.58 18.60
CA TYR A 163 2.44 50.54 18.59
C TYR A 163 3.28 50.68 19.86
#